data_AF-A0A6P0MI50-F1
#
_entry.id   AF-A0A6P0MI50-F1
#
_cell.length_a   1.000
_cell.length_b   1.000
_cell.length_c   1.000
_cell.angle_alpha   90.00
_cell.angle_beta   90.00
_cell.angle_gamma   90.00
#
_symmetry.space_group_name_H-M   'P 1'
#
loop_
_entity.id
_entity.type
_entity.pdbx_description
1 polymer ?
#
loop_
_entity_poly.entity_id
_entity_poly.type
_entity_poly.pdbx_seq_one_letter_code
_entity_poly.pdbx_strand_id
1 'polypeptide(L)'
;MYAVDNVVSIQSPLPPQNIDAEEAILGGILLDPEAISRIIYFLYPQAFYINAHRDIYEAALALHILGKPTDLMSVTTWLHDHNTLEKVGGQSKLAQLVERTVSAVNIDRYAELVMDKFTRRQLIKAGNEIVQLGYETSTELENVLDHSEQKIFKLSEHGSSNVEKPADIATRIFKQIGVTEPGLKTEIYDLDNLIGGLKKKKLYVVAGRSGIGKTQLSVWLAHQIAVLQRQPVIFFSAEMDRDELMTRIIARDSGVDSKLIEEGTLTDTDYSLLAQSVGKIGQSPLWIDDTPGSGLSLMRIRAGIRRAIATYGHPGLVVLDYLQLLGSEDGRTNRVSELDRLANGCKSIAKEFDIPFLALAQINRSVEGQKDKRPSISQLRESGGLEQAADVIMLLYRDDYYNPDTPDRGIAEIIVGKHRGGRAGTVKCLFKPETSQFLSLT
;
A
#
# COMPACT_ATOMS: atom_id res chain seq x y z
N MET A 1 43.49 9.59 22.30
CA MET A 1 43.57 10.37 21.05
C MET A 1 42.23 10.18 20.35
N TYR A 2 41.34 11.18 20.45
CA TYR A 2 40.03 11.39 19.80
C TYR A 2 38.96 10.26 19.93
N ALA A 3 37.69 10.51 20.27
CA ALA A 3 36.86 11.69 20.05
C ALA A 3 36.08 12.09 21.30
N VAL A 4 36.04 13.40 21.54
CA VAL A 4 35.06 14.04 22.41
C VAL A 4 33.76 14.02 21.62
N ASP A 5 32.74 13.34 22.13
CA ASP A 5 31.37 13.46 21.62
C ASP A 5 30.95 14.93 21.79
N ASN A 6 31.04 15.68 20.69
CA ASN A 6 30.30 16.92 20.53
C ASN A 6 28.82 16.54 20.47
N VAL A 7 28.22 16.30 21.63
CA VAL A 7 26.81 16.53 21.82
C VAL A 7 26.64 18.03 21.59
N VAL A 8 26.32 18.40 20.35
CA VAL A 8 25.85 19.74 20.03
C VAL A 8 24.69 19.98 20.99
N SER A 9 24.91 20.81 21.99
CA SER A 9 23.85 21.39 22.80
C SER A 9 23.05 22.27 21.85
N ILE A 10 22.13 21.65 21.12
CA ILE A 10 21.13 22.38 20.34
C ILE A 10 20.33 23.14 21.39
N GLN A 11 20.66 24.41 21.63
CA GLN A 11 19.69 25.37 22.14
C GLN A 11 18.43 25.12 21.32
N SER A 12 17.39 24.54 21.94
CA SER A 12 16.23 24.08 21.20
C SER A 12 15.69 25.26 20.39
N PRO A 13 15.79 25.24 19.05
CA PRO A 13 15.31 26.34 18.25
C PRO A 13 13.84 26.52 18.56
N LEU A 14 13.38 27.77 18.58
CA LEU A 14 11.96 28.07 18.75
C LEU A 14 11.15 27.19 17.78
N PRO A 15 10.08 26.53 18.24
CA PRO A 15 9.27 25.71 17.37
C PRO A 15 8.86 26.48 16.11
N PRO A 16 8.88 25.84 14.92
CA PRO A 16 8.54 26.52 13.68
C PRO A 16 7.19 27.22 13.77
N GLN A 17 7.18 28.52 13.45
CA GLN A 17 6.03 29.41 13.57
C GLN A 17 6.07 30.47 12.48
N ASN A 18 4.91 31.04 12.15
CA ASN A 18 4.79 32.20 11.27
C ASN A 18 3.66 33.09 11.80
N ILE A 19 3.99 33.93 12.77
CA ILE A 19 3.01 34.75 13.48
C ILE A 19 2.37 35.78 12.55
N ASP A 20 3.14 36.35 11.62
CA ASP A 20 2.62 37.32 10.65
C ASP A 20 1.53 36.70 9.75
N ALA A 21 1.72 35.45 9.32
CA ALA A 21 0.70 34.72 8.57
C ALA A 21 -0.54 34.41 9.41
N GLU A 22 -0.36 34.04 10.69
CA GLU A 22 -1.49 33.84 11.61
C GLU A 22 -2.30 35.13 11.81
N GLU A 23 -1.63 36.26 12.07
CA GLU A 23 -2.28 37.56 12.25
C GLU A 23 -3.03 37.99 10.97
N ALA A 24 -2.42 37.79 9.79
CA ALA A 24 -3.03 38.12 8.50
C ALA A 24 -4.25 37.26 8.17
N ILE A 25 -4.26 35.98 8.56
CA ILE A 25 -5.44 35.10 8.40
C ILE A 25 -6.58 35.60 9.27
N LEU A 26 -6.31 35.83 10.56
CA LEU A 26 -7.34 36.26 11.51
C LEU A 26 -7.90 37.63 11.13
N GLY A 27 -7.04 38.61 10.87
CA GLY A 27 -7.50 39.92 10.42
C GLY A 27 -8.22 39.86 9.08
N GLY A 28 -7.83 38.95 8.19
CA GLY A 28 -8.52 38.70 6.93
C GLY A 28 -9.94 38.19 7.11
N ILE A 29 -10.16 37.25 8.03
CA ILE A 29 -11.49 36.72 8.38
C ILE A 29 -12.38 37.80 9.03
N LEU A 30 -11.80 38.61 9.93
CA LEU A 30 -12.52 39.68 10.62
C LEU A 30 -12.89 40.84 9.68
N LEU A 31 -12.11 41.05 8.62
CA LEU A 31 -12.33 42.07 7.59
C LEU A 31 -13.30 41.60 6.50
N ASP A 32 -13.16 40.35 6.04
CA ASP A 32 -13.97 39.73 4.99
C ASP A 32 -14.52 38.37 5.49
N PRO A 33 -15.79 38.32 5.95
CA PRO A 33 -16.39 37.10 6.48
C PRO A 33 -16.44 35.91 5.50
N GLU A 34 -16.36 36.15 4.19
CA GLU A 34 -16.33 35.08 3.18
C GLU A 34 -14.96 34.40 3.07
N ALA A 35 -13.90 35.03 3.59
CA ALA A 35 -12.54 34.52 3.48
C ALA A 35 -12.34 33.18 4.21
N ILE A 36 -13.04 32.96 5.33
CA ILE A 36 -12.96 31.72 6.11
C ILE A 36 -13.39 30.49 5.29
N SER A 37 -14.37 30.65 4.40
CA SER A 37 -14.92 29.59 3.55
C SER A 37 -13.87 28.95 2.64
N ARG A 38 -12.79 29.68 2.32
CA ARG A 38 -11.72 29.18 1.45
C ARG A 38 -10.72 28.29 2.17
N ILE A 39 -10.51 28.51 3.48
CA ILE A 39 -9.47 27.84 4.27
C ILE A 39 -10.01 26.80 5.27
N ILE A 40 -11.32 26.84 5.56
CA ILE A 40 -11.97 25.98 6.56
C ILE A 40 -11.75 24.48 6.33
N TYR A 41 -11.54 24.05 5.09
CA TYR A 41 -11.38 22.65 4.73
C TYR A 41 -10.03 22.04 5.12
N PHE A 42 -9.01 22.88 5.36
CA PHE A 42 -7.65 22.39 5.60
C PHE A 42 -6.90 23.09 6.74
N LEU A 43 -7.31 24.29 7.15
CA LEU A 43 -6.71 24.98 8.30
C LEU A 43 -7.45 24.63 9.60
N TYR A 44 -6.77 23.89 10.47
CA TYR A 44 -7.29 23.50 11.77
C TYR A 44 -6.92 24.52 12.87
N PRO A 45 -7.72 24.70 13.92
CA PRO A 45 -7.36 25.55 15.06
C PRO A 45 -6.02 25.23 15.71
N GLN A 46 -5.67 23.94 15.78
CA GLN A 46 -4.42 23.47 16.35
C GLN A 46 -3.19 23.89 15.52
N ALA A 47 -3.41 24.33 14.27
CA ALA A 47 -2.37 24.85 13.39
C ALA A 47 -1.82 26.21 13.83
N PHE A 48 -2.57 26.98 14.62
CA PHE A 48 -2.08 28.21 15.21
C PHE A 48 -1.11 27.91 16.36
N TYR A 49 0.05 28.57 16.32
CA TYR A 49 1.06 28.48 17.37
C TYR A 49 0.64 29.25 18.62
N ILE A 50 0.08 30.45 18.44
CA ILE A 50 -0.39 31.27 19.56
C ILE A 50 -1.78 30.79 19.99
N ASN A 51 -1.94 30.46 21.28
CA ASN A 51 -3.23 30.00 21.81
C ASN A 51 -4.34 31.04 21.63
N ALA A 52 -4.05 32.33 21.84
CA ALA A 52 -5.02 33.39 21.57
C ALA A 52 -5.50 33.38 20.11
N HIS A 53 -4.60 33.13 19.14
CA HIS A 53 -4.98 33.05 17.73
C HIS A 53 -5.85 31.83 17.43
N ARG A 54 -5.55 30.69 18.06
CA ARG A 54 -6.41 29.51 18.02
C ARG A 54 -7.82 29.84 18.51
N ASP A 55 -7.93 30.44 19.69
CA ASP A 55 -9.23 30.75 20.30
C ASP A 55 -10.06 31.72 19.42
N ILE A 56 -9.41 32.70 18.80
CA ILE A 56 -10.07 33.61 17.84
C ILE A 56 -10.56 32.84 16.61
N TYR A 57 -9.74 31.95 16.04
CA TYR A 57 -10.14 31.15 14.89
C TYR A 57 -11.26 30.15 15.22
N GLU A 58 -11.24 29.53 16.40
CA GLU A 58 -12.32 28.65 16.88
C GLU A 58 -13.63 29.41 17.02
N ALA A 59 -13.58 30.64 17.53
CA ALA A 59 -14.75 31.52 17.60
C ALA A 59 -15.30 31.83 16.20
N ALA A 60 -14.43 32.19 15.25
CA ALA A 60 -14.83 32.45 13.87
C ALA A 60 -15.42 31.20 13.18
N LEU A 61 -14.82 30.03 13.37
CA LEU A 61 -15.33 28.75 12.88
C LEU A 61 -16.72 28.45 13.44
N ALA A 62 -16.93 28.61 14.75
CA ALA A 62 -18.22 28.36 15.39
C ALA A 62 -19.31 29.27 14.81
N LEU A 63 -19.00 30.56 14.61
CA LEU A 63 -19.93 31.50 13.98
C LEU A 63 -20.25 31.11 12.54
N HIS A 64 -19.23 30.76 11.75
CA HIS A 64 -19.40 30.33 10.36
C HIS A 64 -20.28 29.07 10.24
N ILE A 65 -20.06 28.07 11.12
CA ILE A 65 -20.87 26.84 11.17
C ILE A 65 -22.34 27.15 11.52
N LEU A 66 -22.58 28.15 12.36
CA LEU A 66 -23.93 28.63 12.71
C LEU A 66 -24.55 29.52 11.62
N GLY A 67 -23.86 29.74 10.49
CA GLY A 67 -24.31 30.64 9.43
C GLY A 67 -24.32 32.11 9.83
N LYS A 68 -23.53 32.48 10.85
CA LYS A 68 -23.39 33.86 11.33
C LYS A 68 -22.14 34.51 10.72
N PRO A 69 -22.14 35.84 10.52
CA PRO A 69 -20.96 36.55 10.04
C PRO A 69 -19.79 36.40 11.01
N THR A 70 -18.57 36.39 10.47
CA THR A 70 -17.31 36.29 11.22
C THR A 70 -16.55 37.61 11.27
N ASP A 71 -17.26 38.74 11.11
CA ASP A 71 -16.67 40.07 11.19
C ASP A 71 -16.18 40.41 12.61
N LEU A 72 -15.42 41.50 12.73
CA LEU A 72 -14.87 42.01 13.99
C LEU A 72 -15.91 42.08 15.12
N MET A 73 -17.10 42.63 14.86
CA MET A 73 -18.14 42.79 15.88
C MET A 73 -18.69 41.44 16.33
N SER A 74 -18.98 40.55 15.37
CA SER A 74 -19.56 39.24 15.61
C SER A 74 -18.62 38.34 16.41
N VAL A 75 -17.35 38.29 16.04
CA VAL A 75 -16.33 37.53 16.78
C VAL A 75 -16.10 38.13 18.17
N THR A 76 -16.08 39.46 18.29
CA THR A 76 -15.92 40.13 19.60
C THR A 76 -17.06 39.79 20.55
N THR A 77 -18.31 39.91 20.11
CA THR A 77 -19.49 39.56 20.90
C THR A 77 -19.45 38.09 21.29
N TRP A 78 -19.05 37.22 20.36
CA TRP A 78 -19.00 35.79 20.64
C TRP A 78 -17.99 35.43 21.73
N LEU A 79 -16.78 35.98 21.64
CA LEU A 79 -15.74 35.82 22.66
C LEU A 79 -16.13 36.44 24.00
N HIS A 80 -16.87 37.56 24.00
CA HIS A 80 -17.39 38.18 25.22
C HIS A 80 -18.39 37.26 25.91
N ASP A 81 -19.39 36.79 25.18
CA ASP A 81 -20.46 35.91 25.69
C ASP A 81 -19.89 34.58 26.22
N HIS A 82 -18.71 34.19 25.75
CA HIS A 82 -18.00 32.97 26.17
C HIS A 82 -16.91 33.20 27.22
N ASN A 83 -16.79 34.42 27.75
CA ASN A 83 -15.77 34.81 28.73
C ASN A 83 -14.33 34.48 28.28
N THR A 84 -14.06 34.55 26.98
CA THR A 84 -12.73 34.33 26.38
C THR A 84 -12.12 35.59 25.78
N LEU A 85 -12.88 36.70 25.69
CA LEU A 85 -12.41 37.97 25.12
C LEU A 85 -11.13 38.50 25.79
N GLU A 86 -11.09 38.51 27.12
CA GLU A 86 -9.90 38.97 27.86
C GLU A 86 -8.69 38.04 27.64
N LYS A 87 -8.92 36.73 27.45
CA LYS A 87 -7.85 35.75 27.20
C LYS A 87 -7.14 35.98 25.87
N VAL A 88 -7.85 36.50 24.87
CA VAL A 88 -7.29 36.78 23.55
C VAL A 88 -6.68 38.18 23.43
N GLY A 89 -6.65 38.96 24.52
CA GLY A 89 -6.09 40.31 24.57
C GLY A 89 -7.13 41.44 24.39
N GLY A 90 -8.41 41.12 24.50
CA GLY A 90 -9.50 42.10 24.46
C GLY A 90 -9.82 42.63 23.05
N GLN A 91 -10.74 43.59 22.99
CA GLN A 91 -11.17 44.22 21.73
C GLN A 91 -10.02 44.90 20.98
N SER A 92 -9.06 45.47 21.72
CA SER A 92 -7.91 46.16 21.15
C SER A 92 -7.03 45.22 20.31
N LYS A 93 -6.82 43.97 20.75
CA LYS A 93 -6.04 43.00 19.98
C LYS A 93 -6.75 42.62 18.67
N LEU A 94 -8.07 42.42 18.70
CA LEU A 94 -8.85 42.12 17.49
C LEU A 94 -8.82 43.29 16.49
N ALA A 95 -8.96 44.53 16.97
CA ALA A 95 -8.84 45.72 16.13
C ALA A 95 -7.44 45.82 15.48
N GLN A 96 -6.37 45.53 16.23
CA GLN A 96 -5.00 45.51 15.69
C GLN A 96 -4.82 44.46 14.58
N LEU A 97 -5.46 43.29 14.68
CA LEU A 97 -5.39 42.26 13.63
C LEU A 97 -6.01 42.76 12.32
N VAL A 98 -7.15 43.46 12.42
CA VAL A 98 -7.82 44.08 11.26
C VAL A 98 -6.95 45.19 10.67
N GLU A 99 -6.41 46.09 11.49
CA GLU A 99 -5.58 47.21 11.03
C GLU A 99 -4.29 46.76 10.33
N ARG A 100 -3.67 45.67 10.78
CA ARG A 100 -2.47 45.10 10.16
C ARG A 100 -2.75 44.35 8.87
N THR A 101 -4.01 44.03 8.59
CA THR A 101 -4.39 43.24 7.42
C THR A 101 -4.80 44.15 6.27
N VAL A 102 -4.00 44.14 5.20
CA VAL A 102 -4.27 44.96 4.00
C VAL A 102 -5.40 44.37 3.15
N SER A 103 -5.49 43.03 3.07
CA SER A 103 -6.50 42.35 2.25
C SER A 103 -6.62 40.87 2.61
N ALA A 104 -7.81 40.30 2.46
CA ALA A 104 -8.08 38.87 2.58
C ALA A 104 -7.76 38.06 1.31
N VAL A 105 -7.33 38.68 0.20
CA VAL A 105 -7.13 37.98 -1.10
C VAL A 105 -6.17 36.79 -0.98
N ASN A 106 -5.08 36.94 -0.22
CA ASN A 106 -4.01 35.93 -0.11
C ASN A 106 -4.17 34.96 1.07
N ILE A 107 -5.36 34.88 1.67
CA ILE A 107 -5.59 34.07 2.87
C ILE A 107 -5.23 32.59 2.67
N ASP A 108 -5.48 32.04 1.48
CA ASP A 108 -5.16 30.66 1.10
C ASP A 108 -3.66 30.37 1.25
N ARG A 109 -2.83 31.25 0.69
CA ARG A 109 -1.36 31.16 0.76
C ARG A 109 -0.84 31.31 2.19
N TYR A 110 -1.45 32.18 2.99
CA TYR A 110 -1.05 32.33 4.39
C TYR A 110 -1.43 31.10 5.22
N ALA A 111 -2.61 30.52 4.97
CA ALA A 111 -3.04 29.28 5.59
C ALA A 111 -2.10 28.11 5.25
N GLU A 112 -1.61 28.00 4.01
CA GLU A 112 -0.57 27.04 3.63
C GLU A 112 0.72 27.23 4.43
N LEU A 113 1.16 28.48 4.64
CA LEU A 113 2.36 28.77 5.45
C LEU A 113 2.17 28.34 6.91
N VAL A 114 1.01 28.62 7.50
CA VAL A 114 0.70 28.19 8.88
C VAL A 114 0.65 26.67 8.97
N MET A 115 0.08 25.99 7.97
CA MET A 115 0.04 24.53 7.90
C MET A 115 1.42 23.89 7.68
N ASP A 116 2.33 24.48 6.91
CA ASP A 116 3.73 24.05 6.84
C ASP A 116 4.37 24.06 8.24
N LYS A 117 4.19 25.17 8.98
CA LYS A 117 4.72 25.28 10.35
C LYS A 117 4.08 24.30 11.30
N PHE A 118 2.78 24.10 11.23
CA PHE A 118 2.07 23.08 12.03
C PHE A 118 2.62 21.68 11.75
N THR A 119 2.75 21.30 10.48
CA THR A 119 3.27 20.00 10.07
C THR A 119 4.69 19.77 10.60
N ARG A 120 5.56 20.79 10.55
CA ARG A 120 6.90 20.72 11.15
C ARG A 120 6.85 20.54 12.67
N ARG A 121 5.91 21.20 13.37
CA ARG A 121 5.73 21.00 14.82
C ARG A 121 5.24 19.58 15.14
N GLN A 122 4.34 19.03 14.33
CA GLN A 122 3.90 17.64 14.48
C GLN A 122 5.05 16.65 14.23
N LEU A 123 5.91 16.94 13.25
CA LEU A 123 7.12 16.15 12.99
C LEU A 123 8.09 16.18 14.18
N ILE A 124 8.34 17.36 14.77
CA ILE A 124 9.18 17.48 15.97
C ILE A 124 8.57 16.68 17.13
N LYS A 125 7.26 16.78 17.34
CA LYS A 125 6.55 16.03 18.39
C LYS A 125 6.69 14.53 18.19
N ALA A 126 6.44 14.03 16.98
CA ALA A 126 6.62 12.62 16.66
C ALA A 126 8.08 12.17 16.85
N GLY A 127 9.05 12.99 16.44
CA GLY A 127 10.48 12.73 16.66
C GLY A 127 10.82 12.57 18.14
N ASN A 128 10.33 13.46 19.01
CA ASN A 128 10.54 13.36 20.46
C ASN A 128 9.89 12.09 21.05
N GLU A 129 8.70 11.73 20.60
CA GLU A 129 8.03 10.50 21.01
C GLU A 129 8.80 9.24 20.56
N ILE A 130 9.39 9.25 19.35
CA ILE A 130 10.24 8.16 18.85
C ILE A 130 11.53 8.06 19.67
N VAL A 131 12.14 9.18 20.04
CA VAL A 131 13.30 9.19 20.95
C VAL A 131 12.93 8.57 22.29
N GLN A 132 11.76 8.89 22.86
CA GLN A 132 11.28 8.27 24.09
C GLN A 132 11.09 6.76 23.95
N LEU A 133 10.49 6.30 22.85
CA LEU A 133 10.35 4.89 22.53
C LEU A 133 11.70 4.17 22.45
N GLY A 134 12.75 4.83 21.94
CA GLY A 134 14.10 4.27 21.88
C GLY A 134 14.76 4.00 23.23
N TYR A 135 14.30 4.64 24.31
CA TYR A 135 14.75 4.37 25.68
C TYR A 135 13.93 3.26 26.38
N GLU A 136 12.84 2.81 25.77
CA GLU A 136 11.94 1.82 26.36
C GLU A 136 12.48 0.39 26.15
N THR A 137 13.12 -0.17 27.19
CA THR A 137 13.72 -1.52 27.14
C THR A 137 12.78 -2.62 27.61
N SER A 138 11.60 -2.27 28.13
CA SER A 138 10.58 -3.23 28.56
C SER A 138 9.76 -3.82 27.41
N THR A 139 9.81 -3.17 26.24
CA THR A 139 9.04 -3.53 25.06
C THR A 139 9.99 -4.08 24.00
N GLU A 140 9.59 -5.16 23.32
CA GLU A 140 10.41 -5.76 22.26
C GLU A 140 10.68 -4.77 21.13
N LEU A 141 11.91 -4.79 20.60
CA LEU A 141 12.38 -3.81 19.62
C LEU A 141 11.51 -3.78 18.35
N GLU A 142 10.96 -4.90 17.91
CA GLU A 142 10.05 -4.96 16.76
C GLU A 142 8.79 -4.12 16.99
N ASN A 143 8.17 -4.23 18.18
CA ASN A 143 7.00 -3.43 18.55
C ASN A 143 7.35 -1.93 18.67
N VAL A 144 8.55 -1.60 19.18
CA VAL A 144 9.06 -0.22 19.24
C VAL A 144 9.22 0.39 17.84
N LEU A 145 9.71 -0.40 16.87
CA LEU A 145 9.85 0.01 15.47
C LEU A 145 8.47 0.19 14.80
N ASP A 146 7.54 -0.75 15.00
CA ASP A 146 6.17 -0.67 14.50
C ASP A 146 5.44 0.58 15.01
N HIS A 147 5.56 0.89 16.31
CA HIS A 147 4.97 2.10 16.90
C HIS A 147 5.57 3.39 16.33
N SER A 148 6.88 3.39 16.07
CA SER A 148 7.57 4.51 15.44
C SER A 148 7.10 4.72 13.99
N GLU A 149 6.91 3.64 13.22
CA GLU A 149 6.38 3.70 11.85
C GLU A 149 4.97 4.29 11.82
N GLN A 150 4.08 3.83 12.72
CA GLN A 150 2.71 4.36 12.80
C GLN A 150 2.69 5.87 13.10
N LYS A 151 3.60 6.38 13.94
CA LYS A 151 3.69 7.81 14.27
C LYS A 151 4.11 8.64 13.05
N ILE A 152 5.12 8.19 12.31
CA ILE A 152 5.57 8.87 11.08
C ILE A 152 4.49 8.79 9.99
N PHE A 153 3.84 7.64 9.85
CA PHE A 153 2.81 7.43 8.82
C PHE A 153 1.60 8.36 9.02
N LYS A 154 1.12 8.52 10.27
CA LYS A 154 0.02 9.45 10.59
C LYS A 154 0.31 10.89 10.17
N LEU A 155 1.56 11.33 10.15
CA LEU A 155 1.94 12.67 9.67
C LEU A 155 1.79 12.81 8.15
N SER A 156 2.05 11.73 7.41
CA SER A 156 1.94 11.71 5.95
C SER A 156 0.49 11.72 5.45
N GLU A 157 -0.48 11.27 6.25
CA GLU A 157 -1.91 11.26 5.88
C GLU A 157 -2.60 12.63 6.00
N HIS A 158 -2.09 13.55 6.82
CA HIS A 158 -2.74 14.84 7.08
C HIS A 158 -2.67 15.85 5.92
N GLY A 159 -2.02 15.50 4.80
CA GLY A 159 -1.77 16.39 3.66
C GLY A 159 -2.63 16.15 2.41
N SER A 160 -3.60 15.24 2.42
CA SER A 160 -4.43 14.97 1.22
C SER A 160 -5.87 14.63 1.59
N SER A 161 -6.75 15.64 1.59
CA SER A 161 -8.17 15.38 1.43
C SER A 161 -8.40 14.84 0.02
N ASN A 162 -8.55 13.52 -0.13
CA ASN A 162 -8.90 12.84 -1.40
C ASN A 162 -10.36 13.12 -1.84
N VAL A 163 -10.90 14.29 -1.50
CA VAL A 163 -12.28 14.67 -1.80
C VAL A 163 -12.27 15.51 -3.08
N GLU A 164 -12.42 14.84 -4.22
CA GLU A 164 -12.64 15.48 -5.52
C GLU A 164 -14.16 15.70 -5.75
N LYS A 165 -14.54 16.77 -6.45
CA LYS A 165 -15.95 16.96 -6.84
C LYS A 165 -16.36 15.88 -7.86
N PRO A 166 -17.59 15.32 -7.80
CA PRO A 166 -18.03 14.32 -8.76
C PRO A 166 -17.88 14.73 -10.23
N ALA A 167 -18.05 16.02 -10.54
CA ALA A 167 -17.87 16.55 -11.90
C ALA A 167 -16.43 16.43 -12.42
N ASP A 168 -15.44 16.66 -11.55
CA ASP A 168 -14.02 16.57 -11.91
C ASP A 168 -13.62 15.11 -12.13
N ILE A 169 -14.09 14.22 -11.24
CA ILE A 169 -13.91 12.76 -11.37
C ILE A 169 -14.56 12.26 -12.67
N ALA A 170 -15.81 12.65 -12.94
CA ALA A 170 -16.54 12.24 -14.13
C ALA A 170 -15.86 12.72 -15.41
N THR A 171 -15.39 13.97 -15.44
CA THR A 171 -14.66 14.53 -16.57
C THR A 171 -13.35 13.80 -16.82
N ARG A 172 -12.61 13.47 -15.75
CA ARG A 172 -11.36 12.69 -15.83
C ARG A 172 -11.62 11.27 -16.35
N ILE A 173 -12.63 10.59 -15.81
CA ILE A 173 -13.02 9.24 -16.27
C ILE A 173 -13.45 9.29 -17.74
N PHE A 174 -14.30 10.26 -18.12
CA PHE A 174 -14.79 10.39 -19.49
C PHE A 174 -13.65 10.56 -20.51
N LYS A 175 -12.64 11.38 -20.18
CA LYS A 175 -11.43 11.52 -21.00
C LYS A 175 -10.60 10.23 -21.11
N GLN A 176 -10.76 9.29 -20.17
CA GLN A 176 -10.03 8.01 -20.13
C GLN A 176 -10.80 6.85 -20.79
N ILE A 177 -12.08 7.02 -21.11
CA ILE A 177 -12.87 6.00 -21.84
C ILE A 177 -12.23 5.79 -23.22
N GLY A 178 -11.86 4.55 -23.54
CA GLY A 178 -11.18 4.19 -24.79
C GLY A 178 -9.65 4.35 -24.77
N VAL A 179 -9.08 4.99 -23.74
CA VAL A 179 -7.63 5.14 -23.52
C VAL A 179 -7.16 4.27 -22.33
N THR A 180 -8.09 3.71 -21.55
CA THR A 180 -7.77 2.94 -20.35
C THR A 180 -6.84 1.78 -20.68
N GLU A 181 -5.63 1.80 -20.12
CA GLU A 181 -4.68 0.71 -20.28
C GLU A 181 -5.29 -0.59 -19.75
N PRO A 182 -5.33 -1.66 -20.56
CA PRO A 182 -5.77 -2.96 -20.08
C PRO A 182 -4.85 -3.40 -18.93
N GLY A 183 -5.38 -4.23 -18.01
CA GLY A 183 -4.54 -4.82 -16.97
C GLY A 183 -3.42 -5.66 -17.60
N LEU A 184 -2.34 -5.91 -16.86
CA LEU A 184 -1.24 -6.74 -17.35
C LEU A 184 -1.76 -8.13 -17.71
N LYS A 185 -1.43 -8.59 -18.92
CA LYS A 185 -1.92 -9.87 -19.42
C LYS A 185 -1.21 -11.02 -18.73
N THR A 186 -2.00 -11.99 -18.27
CA THR A 186 -1.53 -13.25 -17.70
C THR A 186 -1.11 -14.25 -18.79
N GLU A 187 -1.53 -14.02 -20.03
CA GLU A 187 -1.44 -14.93 -21.19
C GLU A 187 -2.15 -16.28 -20.98
N ILE A 188 -3.05 -16.33 -20.00
CA ILE A 188 -4.10 -17.33 -19.91
C ILE A 188 -5.35 -16.62 -20.44
N TYR A 189 -5.66 -16.80 -21.72
CA TYR A 189 -6.63 -15.97 -22.47
C TYR A 189 -7.99 -15.90 -21.77
N ASP A 190 -8.51 -17.04 -21.34
CA ASP A 190 -9.78 -17.13 -20.63
C ASP A 190 -9.74 -16.45 -19.24
N LEU A 191 -8.58 -16.45 -18.57
CA LEU A 191 -8.39 -15.72 -17.33
C LEU A 191 -8.37 -14.22 -17.58
N ASP A 192 -7.62 -13.76 -18.58
CA ASP A 192 -7.56 -12.36 -18.97
C ASP A 192 -8.94 -11.83 -19.38
N ASN A 193 -9.75 -12.62 -20.10
CA ASN A 193 -11.13 -12.28 -20.43
C ASN A 193 -12.05 -12.22 -19.19
N LEU A 194 -11.78 -13.07 -18.19
CA LEU A 194 -12.59 -13.14 -16.98
C LEU A 194 -12.29 -11.99 -16.00
N ILE A 195 -11.01 -11.62 -15.84
CA ILE A 195 -10.57 -10.63 -14.84
C ILE A 195 -10.15 -9.28 -15.44
N GLY A 196 -9.95 -9.20 -16.76
CA GLY A 196 -9.49 -8.01 -17.48
C GLY A 196 -8.01 -7.70 -17.25
N GLY A 197 -7.18 -8.72 -17.05
CA GLY A 197 -5.76 -8.63 -16.68
C GLY A 197 -5.49 -8.14 -15.25
N LEU A 198 -4.22 -8.08 -14.87
CA LEU A 198 -3.77 -7.60 -13.56
C LEU A 198 -3.70 -6.07 -13.55
N LYS A 199 -4.73 -5.45 -13.00
CA LYS A 199 -4.86 -3.98 -12.81
C LYS A 199 -4.12 -3.50 -11.57
N LYS A 200 -3.60 -2.27 -11.64
CA LYS A 200 -2.92 -1.55 -10.55
C LYS A 200 -3.84 -1.31 -9.34
N LYS A 201 -3.25 -1.04 -8.17
CA LYS A 201 -3.96 -0.82 -6.89
C LYS A 201 -4.82 -1.99 -6.42
N LYS A 202 -4.67 -3.17 -7.03
CA LYS A 202 -5.43 -4.38 -6.70
C LYS A 202 -4.55 -5.44 -6.06
N LEU A 203 -5.13 -6.14 -5.10
CA LEU A 203 -4.58 -7.34 -4.47
C LEU A 203 -5.24 -8.57 -5.10
N TYR A 204 -4.41 -9.43 -5.68
CA TYR A 204 -4.74 -10.73 -6.23
C TYR A 204 -4.25 -11.78 -5.25
N VAL A 205 -5.12 -12.72 -4.90
CA VAL A 205 -4.76 -13.87 -4.08
C VAL A 205 -4.82 -15.11 -4.95
N VAL A 206 -3.77 -15.92 -4.93
CA VAL A 206 -3.81 -17.29 -5.46
C VAL A 206 -3.74 -18.24 -4.28
N ALA A 207 -4.76 -19.08 -4.12
CA ALA A 207 -4.83 -20.02 -3.02
C ALA A 207 -5.13 -21.44 -3.46
N GLY A 208 -4.74 -22.41 -2.63
CA GLY A 208 -4.90 -23.82 -2.92
C GLY A 208 -4.12 -24.69 -1.94
N ARG A 209 -4.22 -26.01 -2.11
CA ARG A 209 -3.48 -26.98 -1.29
C ARG A 209 -1.97 -26.92 -1.59
N SER A 210 -1.18 -27.58 -0.74
CA SER A 210 0.25 -27.75 -1.02
C SER A 210 0.44 -28.63 -2.25
N GLY A 211 1.46 -28.35 -3.08
CA GLY A 211 1.76 -29.10 -4.30
C GLY A 211 0.81 -28.90 -5.50
N ILE A 212 -0.26 -28.11 -5.36
CA ILE A 212 -1.27 -27.98 -6.43
C ILE A 212 -0.82 -27.12 -7.63
N GLY A 213 0.26 -26.34 -7.50
CA GLY A 213 0.74 -25.47 -8.58
C GLY A 213 0.81 -23.96 -8.28
N LYS A 214 0.63 -23.52 -7.03
CA LYS A 214 0.56 -22.08 -6.68
C LYS A 214 1.82 -21.32 -7.11
N THR A 215 2.98 -21.81 -6.69
CA THR A 215 4.28 -21.21 -7.02
C THR A 215 4.58 -21.34 -8.51
N GLN A 216 4.20 -22.44 -9.17
CA GLN A 216 4.32 -22.53 -10.62
C GLN A 216 3.47 -21.48 -11.35
N LEU A 217 2.26 -21.16 -10.85
CA LEU A 217 1.44 -20.11 -11.44
C LEU A 217 2.06 -18.72 -11.21
N SER A 218 2.63 -18.45 -10.04
CA SER A 218 3.32 -17.18 -9.79
C SER A 218 4.59 -17.04 -10.65
N VAL A 219 5.35 -18.11 -10.83
CA VAL A 219 6.49 -18.19 -11.78
C VAL A 219 6.03 -17.94 -13.21
N TRP A 220 4.93 -18.56 -13.64
CA TRP A 220 4.35 -18.35 -14.97
C TRP A 220 4.07 -16.87 -15.22
N LEU A 221 3.38 -16.21 -14.28
CA LEU A 221 3.01 -14.80 -14.38
C LEU A 221 4.23 -13.89 -14.32
N ALA A 222 5.14 -14.11 -13.36
CA ALA A 222 6.35 -13.33 -13.21
C ALA A 222 7.22 -13.39 -14.47
N HIS A 223 7.41 -14.59 -15.04
CA HIS A 223 8.11 -14.74 -16.31
C HIS A 223 7.39 -14.01 -17.43
N GLN A 224 6.07 -14.19 -17.57
CA GLN A 224 5.32 -13.58 -18.67
C GLN A 224 5.46 -12.06 -18.68
N ILE A 225 5.41 -11.44 -17.49
CA ILE A 225 5.45 -10.00 -17.32
C ILE A 225 6.90 -9.48 -17.40
N ALA A 226 7.85 -10.10 -16.70
CA ALA A 226 9.24 -9.64 -16.68
C ALA A 226 10.02 -10.01 -17.93
N VAL A 227 10.00 -11.28 -18.33
CA VAL A 227 10.88 -11.79 -19.38
C VAL A 227 10.32 -11.48 -20.77
N LEU A 228 9.00 -11.65 -20.96
CA LEU A 228 8.37 -11.48 -22.28
C LEU A 228 7.83 -10.07 -22.51
N GLN A 229 7.06 -9.52 -21.56
CA GLN A 229 6.52 -8.16 -21.67
C GLN A 229 7.51 -7.06 -21.23
N ARG A 230 8.68 -7.43 -20.70
CA ARG A 230 9.74 -6.51 -20.24
C ARG A 230 9.26 -5.48 -19.21
N GLN A 231 8.28 -5.86 -18.39
CA GLN A 231 7.77 -5.02 -17.30
C GLN A 231 8.46 -5.41 -15.99
N PRO A 232 8.98 -4.43 -15.22
CA PRO A 232 9.61 -4.66 -13.91
C PRO A 232 8.78 -5.55 -12.96
N VAL A 233 9.34 -6.65 -12.43
CA VAL A 233 8.69 -7.54 -11.45
C VAL A 233 9.57 -7.76 -10.24
N ILE A 234 8.99 -7.62 -9.05
CA ILE A 234 9.66 -7.97 -7.79
C ILE A 234 8.99 -9.22 -7.22
N PHE A 235 9.78 -10.25 -6.94
CA PHE A 235 9.34 -11.51 -6.39
C PHE A 235 9.94 -11.70 -4.99
N PHE A 236 9.09 -11.61 -3.97
CA PHE A 236 9.44 -11.94 -2.60
C PHE A 236 9.14 -13.42 -2.35
N SER A 237 10.19 -14.23 -2.20
CA SER A 237 10.10 -15.67 -1.99
C SER A 237 10.46 -16.00 -0.54
N ALA A 238 9.45 -16.24 0.28
CA ALA A 238 9.61 -16.62 1.68
C ALA A 238 9.78 -18.14 1.88
N GLU A 239 9.34 -18.96 0.92
CA GLU A 239 9.41 -20.43 0.98
C GLU A 239 10.63 -21.00 0.25
N MET A 240 10.86 -20.58 -0.99
CA MET A 240 11.96 -21.08 -1.84
C MET A 240 13.12 -20.08 -1.87
N ASP A 241 14.34 -20.59 -2.01
CA ASP A 241 15.51 -19.74 -2.28
C ASP A 241 15.51 -19.22 -3.73
N ARG A 242 16.40 -18.25 -4.01
CA ARG A 242 16.52 -17.64 -5.33
C ARG A 242 16.94 -18.64 -6.42
N ASP A 243 17.73 -19.66 -6.09
CA ASP A 243 18.30 -20.58 -7.09
C ASP A 243 17.24 -21.60 -7.53
N GLU A 244 16.44 -22.12 -6.60
CA GLU A 244 15.29 -22.99 -6.91
C GLU A 244 14.25 -22.22 -7.74
N LEU A 245 13.97 -20.97 -7.37
CA LEU A 245 13.02 -20.13 -8.11
C LEU A 245 13.53 -19.81 -9.53
N MET A 246 14.81 -19.48 -9.66
CA MET A 246 15.42 -19.23 -10.97
C MET A 246 15.46 -20.48 -11.84
N THR A 247 15.72 -21.65 -11.26
CA THR A 247 15.67 -22.92 -11.99
C THR A 247 14.31 -23.15 -12.63
N ARG A 248 13.22 -22.87 -11.92
CA ARG A 248 11.85 -22.96 -12.47
C ARG A 248 11.58 -21.94 -13.57
N ILE A 249 12.09 -20.71 -13.43
CA ILE A 249 11.95 -19.67 -14.45
C ILE A 249 12.70 -20.07 -15.73
N ILE A 250 13.91 -20.64 -15.60
CA ILE A 250 14.72 -21.14 -16.72
C ILE A 250 14.04 -22.35 -17.38
N ALA A 251 13.53 -23.30 -16.59
CA ALA A 251 12.77 -24.45 -17.09
C ALA A 251 11.56 -23.98 -17.91
N ARG A 252 10.86 -22.96 -17.42
CA ARG A 252 9.70 -22.38 -18.09
C ARG A 252 10.03 -21.68 -19.40
N ASP A 253 11.14 -20.94 -19.46
CA ASP A 253 11.56 -20.26 -20.69
C ASP A 253 12.13 -21.23 -21.74
N SER A 254 12.95 -22.19 -21.29
CA SER A 254 13.67 -23.12 -22.17
C SER A 254 12.81 -24.30 -22.63
N GLY A 255 11.78 -24.66 -21.85
CA GLY A 255 10.98 -25.87 -22.05
C GLY A 255 11.68 -27.15 -21.59
N VAL A 256 12.85 -27.04 -20.96
CA VAL A 256 13.58 -28.17 -20.36
C VAL A 256 13.00 -28.46 -18.97
N ASP A 257 12.84 -29.74 -18.63
CA ASP A 257 12.33 -30.18 -17.33
C ASP A 257 13.21 -29.66 -16.18
N SER A 258 12.58 -29.05 -15.17
CA SER A 258 13.28 -28.51 -14.00
C SER A 258 14.11 -29.56 -13.26
N LYS A 259 13.66 -30.82 -13.22
CA LYS A 259 14.41 -31.92 -12.57
C LYS A 259 15.69 -32.25 -13.32
N LEU A 260 15.66 -32.25 -14.65
CA LEU A 260 16.86 -32.49 -15.45
C LEU A 260 17.89 -31.38 -15.26
N ILE A 261 17.42 -30.13 -15.08
CA ILE A 261 18.28 -28.99 -14.77
C ILE A 261 18.91 -29.15 -13.38
N GLU A 262 18.11 -29.52 -12.37
CA GLU A 262 18.57 -29.74 -10.99
C GLU A 262 19.57 -30.91 -10.88
N GLU A 263 19.29 -32.02 -11.58
CA GLU A 263 20.13 -33.23 -11.58
C GLU A 263 21.36 -33.09 -12.50
N GLY A 264 21.39 -32.09 -13.38
CA GLY A 264 22.44 -31.90 -14.38
C GLY A 264 22.44 -32.96 -15.50
N THR A 265 21.34 -33.69 -15.66
CA THR A 265 21.17 -34.78 -16.63
C THR A 265 20.69 -34.25 -17.99
N LEU A 266 21.53 -33.42 -18.62
CA LEU A 266 21.19 -32.62 -19.79
C LEU A 266 21.83 -33.15 -21.08
N THR A 267 21.08 -33.09 -22.18
CA THR A 267 21.63 -33.33 -23.52
C THR A 267 22.31 -32.06 -24.08
N ASP A 268 23.12 -32.20 -25.12
CA ASP A 268 23.72 -31.05 -25.82
C ASP A 268 22.65 -30.06 -26.35
N THR A 269 21.47 -30.58 -26.70
CA THR A 269 20.33 -29.75 -27.13
C THR A 269 19.77 -28.96 -25.95
N ASP A 270 19.62 -29.59 -24.79
CA ASP A 270 19.14 -28.92 -23.57
C ASP A 270 20.09 -27.81 -23.16
N TYR A 271 21.41 -28.06 -23.16
CA TYR A 271 22.41 -27.02 -22.89
C TYR A 271 22.27 -25.80 -23.82
N SER A 272 22.00 -26.05 -25.11
CA SER A 272 21.80 -25.00 -26.10
C SER A 272 20.54 -24.17 -25.82
N LEU A 273 19.43 -24.82 -25.43
CA LEU A 273 18.18 -24.16 -25.05
C LEU A 273 18.35 -23.34 -23.76
N LEU A 274 19.00 -23.91 -22.74
CA LEU A 274 19.28 -23.24 -21.48
C LEU A 274 20.16 -22.01 -21.66
N ALA A 275 21.22 -22.10 -22.47
CA ALA A 275 22.09 -20.96 -22.76
C ALA A 275 21.32 -19.78 -23.39
N GLN A 276 20.39 -20.06 -24.30
CA GLN A 276 19.53 -19.03 -24.90
C GLN A 276 18.61 -18.40 -23.85
N SER A 277 17.98 -19.21 -23.01
CA SER A 277 17.10 -18.73 -21.93
C SER A 277 17.84 -17.88 -20.90
N VAL A 278 19.02 -18.30 -20.45
CA VAL A 278 19.85 -17.53 -19.50
C VAL A 278 20.19 -16.15 -20.07
N GLY A 279 20.57 -16.06 -21.35
CA GLY A 279 20.85 -14.77 -22.00
C GLY A 279 19.63 -13.85 -22.03
N LYS A 280 18.44 -14.38 -22.28
CA LYS A 280 17.18 -13.63 -22.32
C LYS A 280 16.74 -13.17 -20.92
N ILE A 281 16.76 -14.08 -19.95
CA ILE A 281 16.39 -13.85 -18.55
C ILE A 281 17.34 -12.86 -17.88
N GLY A 282 18.65 -12.96 -18.14
CA GLY A 282 19.66 -12.05 -17.58
C GLY A 282 19.47 -10.57 -17.97
N GLN A 283 18.70 -10.30 -19.02
CA GLN A 283 18.33 -8.94 -19.45
C GLN A 283 16.93 -8.52 -18.97
N SER A 284 16.20 -9.40 -18.27
CA SER A 284 14.83 -9.13 -17.82
C SER A 284 14.81 -8.30 -16.53
N PRO A 285 13.85 -7.39 -16.35
CA PRO A 285 13.70 -6.61 -15.13
C PRO A 285 12.98 -7.43 -14.04
N LEU A 286 13.59 -8.55 -13.64
CA LEU A 286 13.10 -9.43 -12.58
C LEU A 286 14.03 -9.36 -11.37
N TRP A 287 13.49 -9.06 -10.19
CA TRP A 287 14.22 -9.08 -8.93
C TRP A 287 13.62 -10.09 -7.98
N ILE A 288 14.50 -10.85 -7.34
CA ILE A 288 14.11 -11.85 -6.35
C ILE A 288 14.70 -11.44 -5.00
N ASP A 289 13.85 -11.40 -3.99
CA ASP A 289 14.23 -11.28 -2.59
C ASP A 289 13.78 -12.58 -1.89
N ASP A 290 14.75 -13.42 -1.55
CA ASP A 290 14.56 -14.70 -0.86
C ASP A 290 14.77 -14.58 0.65
N THR A 291 14.55 -13.39 1.22
CA THR A 291 14.55 -13.22 2.68
C THR A 291 13.53 -14.20 3.29
N PRO A 292 13.95 -15.08 4.23
CA PRO A 292 13.05 -16.05 4.85
C PRO A 292 11.84 -15.38 5.50
N GLY A 293 10.71 -16.09 5.55
CA GLY A 293 9.45 -15.53 6.04
C GLY A 293 9.51 -14.88 7.43
N SER A 294 10.32 -15.41 8.37
CA SER A 294 10.52 -14.82 9.69
C SER A 294 11.17 -13.43 9.64
N GLY A 295 11.99 -13.14 8.64
CA GLY A 295 12.65 -11.84 8.43
C GLY A 295 11.94 -10.92 7.44
N LEU A 296 10.86 -11.39 6.80
CA LEU A 296 10.15 -10.66 5.75
C LEU A 296 8.90 -9.96 6.33
N SER A 297 9.07 -8.73 6.79
CA SER A 297 7.96 -7.89 7.27
C SER A 297 7.36 -7.05 6.13
N LEU A 298 6.14 -6.53 6.34
CA LEU A 298 5.51 -5.57 5.40
C LEU A 298 6.39 -4.33 5.16
N MET A 299 7.12 -3.89 6.19
CA MET A 299 8.08 -2.79 6.09
C MET A 299 9.22 -3.14 5.13
N ARG A 300 9.77 -4.35 5.23
CA ARG A 300 10.83 -4.81 4.34
C ARG A 300 10.34 -4.91 2.89
N ILE A 301 9.10 -5.39 2.68
CA ILE A 301 8.45 -5.40 1.36
C ILE A 301 8.36 -3.97 0.80
N ARG A 302 7.88 -2.98 1.58
CA ARG A 302 7.84 -1.57 1.16
C ARG A 302 9.22 -1.03 0.80
N ALA A 303 10.22 -1.32 1.64
CA ALA A 303 11.60 -0.89 1.40
C ALA A 303 12.17 -1.50 0.12
N GLY A 304 11.91 -2.79 -0.13
CA GLY A 304 12.27 -3.49 -1.36
C GLY A 304 11.65 -2.85 -2.60
N ILE A 305 10.34 -2.55 -2.54
CA ILE A 305 9.62 -1.86 -3.63
C ILE A 305 10.21 -0.46 -3.88
N ARG A 306 10.44 0.35 -2.85
CA ARG A 306 11.04 1.69 -2.98
C ARG A 306 12.44 1.63 -3.62
N ARG A 307 13.24 0.65 -3.20
CA ARG A 307 14.58 0.43 -3.77
C ARG A 307 14.50 0.06 -5.24
N ALA A 308 13.62 -0.88 -5.59
CA ALA A 308 13.41 -1.27 -6.99
C ALA A 308 12.94 -0.09 -7.86
N ILE A 309 12.01 0.73 -7.36
CA ILE A 309 11.57 1.96 -8.05
C ILE A 309 12.75 2.90 -8.32
N ALA A 310 13.59 3.15 -7.31
CA ALA A 310 14.72 4.05 -7.43
C ALA A 310 15.80 3.54 -8.40
N THR A 311 16.00 2.22 -8.48
CA THR A 311 17.08 1.64 -9.29
C THR A 311 16.63 1.27 -10.71
N TYR A 312 15.38 0.84 -10.90
CA TYR A 312 14.94 0.21 -12.14
C TYR A 312 13.60 0.72 -12.67
N GLY A 313 12.98 1.67 -11.97
CA GLY A 313 11.68 2.21 -12.33
C GLY A 313 10.51 1.44 -11.74
N HIS A 314 9.31 1.85 -12.11
CA HIS A 314 8.08 1.42 -11.45
C HIS A 314 7.74 -0.06 -11.75
N PRO A 315 7.55 -0.91 -10.72
CA PRO A 315 7.12 -2.30 -10.92
C PRO A 315 5.79 -2.40 -11.65
N GLY A 316 5.72 -3.33 -12.60
CA GLY A 316 4.48 -3.83 -13.19
C GLY A 316 3.80 -4.87 -12.31
N LEU A 317 4.54 -5.68 -11.54
CA LEU A 317 3.96 -6.67 -10.63
C LEU A 317 4.84 -6.85 -9.38
N VAL A 318 4.19 -7.03 -8.23
CA VAL A 318 4.83 -7.55 -7.01
C VAL A 318 4.23 -8.92 -6.70
N VAL A 319 5.08 -9.91 -6.46
CA VAL A 319 4.70 -11.27 -6.06
C VAL A 319 5.21 -11.55 -4.66
N LEU A 320 4.39 -12.21 -3.84
CA LEU A 320 4.74 -12.69 -2.51
C LEU A 320 4.35 -14.16 -2.36
N ASP A 321 5.33 -15.02 -2.17
CA ASP A 321 5.16 -16.47 -1.98
C ASP A 321 5.73 -16.93 -0.62
N TYR A 322 4.94 -17.21 0.42
CA TYR A 322 3.49 -17.04 0.57
C TYR A 322 3.17 -16.37 1.92
N LEU A 323 1.95 -15.83 2.04
CA LEU A 323 1.55 -14.94 3.15
C LEU A 323 1.74 -15.55 4.54
N GLN A 324 1.44 -16.83 4.71
CA GLN A 324 1.53 -17.49 6.01
C GLN A 324 2.98 -17.73 6.47
N LEU A 325 4.02 -17.45 5.71
CA LEU A 325 5.38 -17.51 6.26
C LEU A 325 5.83 -16.21 6.92
N LEU A 326 5.08 -15.11 6.72
CA LEU A 326 5.39 -13.83 7.35
C LEU A 326 5.00 -13.86 8.82
N GLY A 327 5.90 -13.36 9.68
CA GLY A 327 5.65 -13.16 11.11
C GLY A 327 5.38 -14.47 11.86
N SER A 328 6.41 -15.02 12.50
CA SER A 328 6.29 -16.15 13.44
C SER A 328 7.59 -16.31 14.24
N GLU A 329 7.80 -15.43 15.23
CA GLU A 329 8.69 -15.75 16.37
C GLU A 329 7.90 -15.91 17.68
N ASP A 330 6.78 -15.19 17.87
CA ASP A 330 5.97 -15.30 19.08
C ASP A 330 4.65 -16.06 18.89
N GLY A 331 4.60 -17.29 19.43
CA GLY A 331 3.40 -18.14 19.46
C GLY A 331 2.25 -17.64 20.36
N ARG A 332 2.17 -16.33 20.65
CA ARG A 332 1.16 -15.70 21.52
C ARG A 332 0.10 -14.88 20.76
N THR A 333 0.31 -14.56 19.49
CA THR A 333 -0.64 -13.79 18.69
C THR A 333 -1.70 -14.68 18.04
N ASN A 334 -2.93 -14.17 17.95
CA ASN A 334 -4.01 -14.85 17.27
C ASN A 334 -3.73 -14.84 15.76
N ARG A 335 -3.35 -16.00 15.21
CA ARG A 335 -2.91 -16.18 13.82
C ARG A 335 -3.87 -15.60 12.77
N VAL A 336 -5.17 -15.64 13.06
CA VAL A 336 -6.22 -15.04 12.23
C VAL A 336 -6.02 -13.53 12.10
N SER A 337 -5.82 -12.84 13.22
CA SER A 337 -5.62 -11.39 13.28
C SER A 337 -4.34 -10.96 12.55
N GLU A 338 -3.30 -11.78 12.61
CA GLU A 338 -2.06 -11.54 11.90
C GLU A 338 -2.23 -11.65 10.38
N LEU A 339 -2.91 -12.69 9.90
CA LEU A 339 -3.21 -12.84 8.47
C LEU A 339 -4.09 -11.69 7.96
N ASP A 340 -5.03 -11.22 8.77
CA ASP A 340 -5.85 -10.06 8.46
C ASP A 340 -4.99 -8.78 8.35
N ARG A 341 -4.04 -8.57 9.27
CA ARG A 341 -3.05 -7.48 9.21
C ARG A 341 -2.22 -7.57 7.93
N LEU A 342 -1.70 -8.74 7.60
CA LEU A 342 -0.86 -8.97 6.43
C LEU A 342 -1.61 -8.73 5.12
N ALA A 343 -2.83 -9.25 4.98
CA ALA A 343 -3.66 -9.07 3.79
C ALA A 343 -4.02 -7.59 3.57
N ASN A 344 -4.43 -6.88 4.64
CA ASN A 344 -4.69 -5.45 4.57
C ASN A 344 -3.42 -4.65 4.28
N GLY A 345 -2.29 -5.07 4.82
CA GLY A 345 -0.96 -4.52 4.53
C GLY A 345 -0.61 -4.63 3.04
N CYS A 346 -0.74 -5.81 2.45
CA CYS A 346 -0.50 -6.04 1.02
C CYS A 346 -1.44 -5.18 0.15
N LYS A 347 -2.72 -5.07 0.54
CA LYS A 347 -3.69 -4.20 -0.15
C LYS A 347 -3.33 -2.72 -0.05
N SER A 348 -2.85 -2.29 1.11
CA SER A 348 -2.35 -0.93 1.34
C SER A 348 -1.14 -0.64 0.46
N ILE A 349 -0.16 -1.55 0.43
CA ILE A 349 1.03 -1.45 -0.43
C ILE A 349 0.64 -1.36 -1.92
N ALA A 350 -0.28 -2.21 -2.39
CA ALA A 350 -0.77 -2.17 -3.76
C ALA A 350 -1.31 -0.77 -4.13
N LYS A 351 -2.06 -0.14 -3.21
CA LYS A 351 -2.63 1.21 -3.39
C LYS A 351 -1.57 2.31 -3.28
N GLU A 352 -0.72 2.25 -2.26
CA GLU A 352 0.37 3.21 -1.98
C GLU A 352 1.26 3.37 -3.21
N PHE A 353 1.65 2.25 -3.82
CA PHE A 353 2.59 2.25 -4.93
C PHE A 353 1.93 2.20 -6.31
N ASP A 354 0.60 2.12 -6.44
CA ASP A 354 -0.07 1.96 -7.75
C ASP A 354 0.39 0.71 -8.54
N ILE A 355 0.53 -0.44 -7.86
CA ILE A 355 1.03 -1.70 -8.44
C ILE A 355 0.01 -2.84 -8.23
N PRO A 356 -0.17 -3.78 -9.18
CA PRO A 356 -0.82 -5.06 -8.93
C PRO A 356 0.01 -5.90 -7.96
N PHE A 357 -0.61 -6.38 -6.87
CA PHE A 357 0.06 -7.20 -5.88
C PHE A 357 -0.51 -8.61 -5.90
N LEU A 358 0.32 -9.62 -6.16
CA LEU A 358 -0.03 -11.04 -6.16
C LEU A 358 0.50 -11.69 -4.89
N ALA A 359 -0.40 -12.21 -4.06
CA ALA A 359 -0.05 -12.90 -2.82
C ALA A 359 -0.51 -14.36 -2.87
N LEU A 360 0.40 -15.29 -2.58
CA LEU A 360 0.05 -16.70 -2.47
C LEU A 360 -0.46 -17.00 -1.05
N ALA A 361 -1.46 -17.87 -0.96
CA ALA A 361 -2.03 -18.32 0.29
C ALA A 361 -2.30 -19.83 0.29
N GLN A 362 -2.11 -20.48 1.42
CA GLN A 362 -2.54 -21.87 1.60
C GLN A 362 -3.97 -21.95 2.15
N ILE A 363 -4.73 -22.97 1.74
CA ILE A 363 -6.05 -23.29 2.33
C ILE A 363 -5.97 -24.46 3.32
N ASN A 364 -6.92 -24.50 4.26
CA ASN A 364 -7.06 -25.59 5.23
C ASN A 364 -7.25 -26.95 4.53
N ARG A 365 -6.80 -28.04 5.18
CA ARG A 365 -6.94 -29.43 4.73
C ARG A 365 -8.38 -29.95 4.73
N SER A 366 -9.33 -29.22 5.33
CA SER A 366 -10.75 -29.61 5.42
C SER A 366 -11.43 -29.95 4.08
N VAL A 367 -10.91 -29.46 2.96
CA VAL A 367 -11.37 -29.80 1.61
C VAL A 367 -11.15 -31.27 1.24
N GLU A 368 -10.15 -31.94 1.84
CA GLU A 368 -9.75 -33.30 1.45
C GLU A 368 -10.77 -34.36 1.87
N GLY A 369 -11.57 -34.08 2.92
CA GLY A 369 -12.65 -34.95 3.38
C GLY A 369 -13.96 -34.76 2.60
N GLN A 370 -14.03 -33.82 1.67
CA GLN A 370 -15.22 -33.55 0.87
C GLN A 370 -15.29 -34.44 -0.37
N LYS A 371 -16.51 -34.72 -0.83
CA LYS A 371 -16.74 -35.46 -2.09
C LYS A 371 -16.29 -34.66 -3.30
N ASP A 372 -16.59 -33.37 -3.33
CA ASP A 372 -16.00 -32.43 -4.29
C ASP A 372 -14.84 -31.73 -3.60
N LYS A 373 -13.63 -31.94 -4.14
CA LYS A 373 -12.40 -31.39 -3.57
C LYS A 373 -12.05 -30.02 -4.15
N ARG A 374 -12.94 -29.42 -4.96
CA ARG A 374 -12.77 -28.05 -5.43
C ARG A 374 -12.79 -27.07 -4.25
N PRO A 375 -11.76 -26.22 -4.12
CA PRO A 375 -11.69 -25.26 -3.05
C PRO A 375 -12.76 -24.17 -3.19
N SER A 376 -13.20 -23.64 -2.05
CA SER A 376 -14.11 -22.49 -2.01
C SER A 376 -13.56 -21.39 -1.11
N ILE A 377 -14.05 -20.16 -1.28
CA ILE A 377 -13.63 -19.02 -0.47
C ILE A 377 -13.84 -19.28 1.03
N SER A 378 -14.85 -20.07 1.40
CA SER A 378 -15.11 -20.42 2.80
C SER A 378 -13.93 -21.14 3.49
N GLN A 379 -13.01 -21.74 2.73
CA GLN A 379 -11.81 -22.39 3.26
C GLN A 379 -10.65 -21.40 3.51
N LEU A 380 -10.78 -20.16 3.03
CA LEU A 380 -9.95 -19.01 3.41
C LEU A 380 -10.51 -18.31 4.67
N ARG A 381 -11.68 -18.74 5.19
CA ARG A 381 -12.43 -18.04 6.25
C ARG A 381 -11.79 -18.10 7.63
N GLU A 382 -10.82 -18.99 7.83
CA GLU A 382 -9.91 -18.91 9.00
C GLU A 382 -8.96 -17.68 8.91
N SER A 383 -9.05 -16.89 7.84
CA SER A 383 -8.41 -15.59 7.62
C SER A 383 -9.41 -14.60 7.00
N GLY A 384 -10.45 -14.21 7.75
CA GLY A 384 -11.56 -13.40 7.26
C GLY A 384 -11.15 -12.07 6.60
N GLY A 385 -10.03 -11.49 7.01
CA GLY A 385 -9.45 -10.29 6.41
C GLY A 385 -8.84 -10.51 5.03
N LEU A 386 -8.39 -11.72 4.70
CA LEU A 386 -7.86 -12.03 3.37
C LEU A 386 -8.98 -12.07 2.32
N GLU A 387 -10.13 -12.66 2.68
CA GLU A 387 -11.34 -12.57 1.86
C GLU A 387 -11.74 -11.11 1.65
N GLN A 388 -11.78 -10.29 2.70
CA GLN A 388 -12.24 -8.90 2.60
C GLN A 388 -11.28 -8.01 1.80
N ALA A 389 -9.98 -8.13 2.03
CA ALA A 389 -8.95 -7.27 1.45
C ALA A 389 -8.70 -7.53 -0.05
N ALA A 390 -8.74 -8.80 -0.47
CA ALA A 390 -8.46 -9.19 -1.85
C ALA A 390 -9.50 -8.62 -2.84
N ASP A 391 -9.06 -8.11 -3.97
CA ASP A 391 -9.95 -7.71 -5.07
C ASP A 391 -10.29 -8.90 -5.94
N VAL A 392 -9.35 -9.82 -6.17
CA VAL A 392 -9.56 -11.06 -6.92
C VAL A 392 -8.96 -12.22 -6.14
N ILE A 393 -9.73 -13.31 -5.99
CA ILE A 393 -9.28 -14.56 -5.38
C ILE A 393 -9.38 -15.67 -6.42
N MET A 394 -8.23 -16.25 -6.75
CA MET A 394 -8.06 -17.38 -7.65
C MET A 394 -7.74 -18.63 -6.84
N LEU A 395 -8.58 -19.65 -6.92
CA LEU A 395 -8.40 -20.91 -6.22
C LEU A 395 -7.96 -21.98 -7.22
N LEU A 396 -6.80 -22.59 -6.98
CA LEU A 396 -6.26 -23.62 -7.85
C LEU A 396 -6.77 -24.99 -7.47
N TYR A 397 -7.24 -25.71 -8.48
CA TYR A 397 -7.66 -27.09 -8.39
C TYR A 397 -7.08 -27.91 -9.54
N ARG A 398 -6.73 -29.16 -9.24
CA ARG A 398 -6.32 -30.16 -10.22
C ARG A 398 -6.94 -31.49 -9.84
N ASP A 399 -7.70 -32.07 -10.75
CA ASP A 399 -8.37 -33.34 -10.46
C ASP A 399 -7.36 -34.49 -10.40
N ASP A 400 -6.33 -34.45 -11.25
CA ASP A 400 -5.27 -35.46 -11.35
C ASP A 400 -4.36 -35.54 -10.12
N TYR A 401 -4.34 -34.49 -9.30
CA TYR A 401 -3.70 -34.49 -7.98
C TYR A 401 -4.42 -35.41 -6.99
N TYR A 402 -5.75 -35.54 -7.10
CA TYR A 402 -6.56 -36.35 -6.19
C TYR A 402 -6.98 -37.70 -6.79
N ASN A 403 -7.12 -37.75 -8.12
CA ASN A 403 -7.65 -38.87 -8.88
C ASN A 403 -6.70 -39.17 -10.05
N PRO A 404 -5.72 -40.07 -9.89
CA PRO A 404 -4.70 -40.34 -10.92
C PRO A 404 -5.26 -40.80 -12.28
N ASP A 405 -6.42 -41.46 -12.27
CA ASP A 405 -7.08 -42.02 -13.47
C ASP A 405 -8.10 -41.07 -14.11
N THR A 406 -8.12 -39.78 -13.70
CA THR A 406 -9.06 -38.80 -14.23
C THR A 406 -8.88 -38.55 -15.73
N PRO A 407 -9.96 -38.37 -16.51
CA PRO A 407 -9.87 -37.94 -17.91
C PRO A 407 -9.30 -36.53 -18.06
N ASP A 408 -9.39 -35.69 -17.02
CA ASP A 408 -8.91 -34.30 -17.01
C ASP A 408 -7.41 -34.20 -16.62
N ARG A 409 -6.59 -35.21 -16.95
CA ARG A 409 -5.17 -35.24 -16.59
C ARG A 409 -4.39 -34.09 -17.23
N GLY A 410 -3.55 -33.42 -16.44
CA GLY A 410 -2.81 -32.23 -16.89
C GLY A 410 -3.68 -30.97 -17.04
N ILE A 411 -4.97 -31.00 -16.66
CA ILE A 411 -5.82 -29.82 -16.64
C ILE A 411 -5.80 -29.19 -15.25
N ALA A 412 -5.50 -27.90 -15.19
CA ALA A 412 -5.67 -27.07 -14.00
C ALA A 412 -6.91 -26.19 -14.13
N GLU A 413 -7.69 -26.14 -13.06
CA GLU A 413 -8.81 -25.21 -12.88
C GLU A 413 -8.33 -24.01 -12.05
N ILE A 414 -8.49 -22.81 -12.61
CA ILE A 414 -8.33 -21.54 -11.91
C ILE A 414 -9.74 -21.02 -11.60
N ILE A 415 -10.19 -21.27 -10.39
CA ILE A 415 -11.53 -20.89 -9.92
C ILE A 415 -11.45 -19.47 -9.37
N VAL A 416 -11.97 -18.49 -10.11
CA VAL A 416 -12.12 -17.11 -9.64
C VAL A 416 -13.31 -17.05 -8.70
N GLY A 417 -13.06 -17.33 -7.42
CA GLY A 417 -14.07 -17.33 -6.36
C GLY A 417 -14.58 -15.92 -6.04
N LYS A 418 -13.69 -14.91 -6.09
CA LYS A 418 -14.02 -13.50 -5.84
C LYS A 418 -13.47 -12.63 -6.97
N HIS A 419 -14.29 -11.70 -7.46
CA HIS A 419 -13.85 -10.63 -8.36
C HIS A 419 -14.61 -9.33 -8.03
N ARG A 420 -13.98 -8.40 -7.33
CA ARG A 420 -14.55 -7.11 -6.98
C ARG A 420 -14.69 -6.24 -8.24
N GLY A 421 -15.94 -6.02 -8.66
CA GLY A 421 -16.28 -5.27 -9.87
C GLY A 421 -16.38 -6.12 -11.14
N GLY A 422 -16.43 -7.45 -11.03
CA GLY A 422 -16.65 -8.34 -12.16
C GLY A 422 -17.33 -9.64 -11.76
N ARG A 423 -17.34 -10.62 -12.65
CA ARG A 423 -17.98 -11.93 -12.42
C ARG A 423 -16.98 -12.96 -11.87
N ALA A 424 -17.49 -13.85 -11.03
CA ALA A 424 -16.82 -15.10 -10.68
C ALA A 424 -16.93 -16.12 -11.84
N GLY A 425 -16.06 -17.11 -11.86
CA GLY A 425 -16.06 -18.15 -12.88
C GLY A 425 -14.86 -19.08 -12.76
N THR A 426 -14.89 -20.18 -13.51
CA THR A 426 -13.78 -21.15 -13.56
C THR A 426 -13.16 -21.11 -14.94
N VAL A 427 -11.82 -21.04 -14.97
CA VAL A 427 -11.02 -21.14 -16.18
C VAL A 427 -10.28 -22.47 -16.15
N LYS A 428 -10.29 -23.19 -17.27
CA LYS A 428 -9.49 -24.42 -17.45
C LYS A 428 -8.28 -24.09 -18.32
N CYS A 429 -7.12 -24.62 -17.94
CA CYS A 429 -5.88 -24.45 -18.68
C CYS A 429 -5.06 -25.74 -18.62
N LEU A 430 -4.21 -25.96 -19.62
CA LEU A 430 -3.24 -27.04 -19.60
C LEU A 430 -2.10 -26.68 -18.65
N PHE A 431 -1.80 -27.56 -17.71
CA PHE A 431 -0.72 -27.40 -16.75
C PHE A 431 0.37 -28.43 -17.00
N LYS A 432 1.60 -27.94 -17.27
CA LYS A 432 2.80 -28.77 -17.39
C LYS A 432 3.70 -28.52 -16.17
N PRO A 433 3.68 -29.41 -15.16
CA PRO A 433 4.42 -29.20 -13.91
C PRO A 433 5.93 -29.17 -14.12
N GLU A 434 6.46 -29.92 -15.08
CA GLU A 434 7.88 -30.07 -15.37
C GLU A 434 8.54 -28.74 -15.80
N THR A 435 7.75 -27.89 -16.46
CA THR A 435 8.21 -26.62 -17.01
C THR A 435 7.46 -25.42 -16.41
N SER A 436 6.67 -25.61 -15.35
CA SER A 436 5.83 -24.55 -14.74
C SER A 436 4.97 -23.77 -15.77
N GLN A 437 4.40 -24.45 -16.76
CA GLN A 437 3.61 -23.80 -17.82
C GLN A 437 2.11 -23.92 -17.57
N PHE A 438 1.39 -22.81 -17.79
CA PHE A 438 -0.07 -22.74 -17.80
C PHE A 438 -0.51 -22.22 -19.17
N LEU A 439 -1.02 -23.11 -20.02
CA LEU A 439 -1.36 -22.80 -21.41
C LEU A 439 -2.88 -22.77 -21.59
N SER A 440 -3.35 -21.81 -22.39
CA SER A 440 -4.77 -21.73 -22.77
C SER A 440 -5.16 -22.98 -23.59
N LEU A 441 -6.41 -23.45 -23.43
CA LEU A 441 -6.92 -24.61 -24.17
C LEU A 441 -7.38 -24.28 -25.60
N THR A 442 -7.50 -22.99 -25.92
CA THR A 442 -7.98 -22.45 -27.20
C THR A 442 -6.94 -21.58 -27.86
#